data_AF-A0A633PTL4-F1
#
_entry.id   AF-A0A633PTL4-F1
#
_cell.length_a   1.000
_cell.length_b   1.000
_cell.length_c   1.000
_cell.angle_alpha   90.00
_cell.angle_beta   90.00
_cell.angle_gamma   90.00
#
_symmetry.space_group_name_H-M   'P 1'
#
loop_
_entity.id
_entity.type
_entity.pdbx_description
1 polymer ?
#
loop_
_entity_poly.entity_id
_entity_poly.type
_entity_poly.pdbx_seq_one_letter_code
_entity_poly.pdbx_strand_id
1 'polypeptide(L)'
;MMKLAAFALTLIPAIAFASSWTSPGFPTFSAQETGRFTSQSALTKGTRALTLHIDQQCWQPADAIKLNQVLSLKPCEGALPQWRLFKDGDDTVMVVWAGRPNRDATGIFARR
;
A
#
# COMPACT_ATOMS: atom_id res chain seq x y z
N MET A 1 44.54 -6.51 39.94
CA MET A 1 44.47 -6.43 38.46
C MET A 1 43.56 -7.55 37.97
N MET A 2 42.43 -7.20 37.35
CA MET A 2 41.64 -8.01 36.40
C MET A 2 40.56 -7.06 35.84
N LYS A 3 40.66 -6.73 34.56
CA LYS A 3 39.69 -5.96 33.77
C LYS A 3 39.32 -6.84 32.60
N LEU A 4 38.12 -7.40 32.58
CA LEU A 4 37.56 -8.00 31.37
C LEU A 4 36.07 -7.64 31.27
N ALA A 5 35.88 -6.59 30.49
CA ALA A 5 34.74 -6.23 29.65
C ALA A 5 33.36 -6.75 30.06
N ALA A 6 32.52 -5.80 30.51
CA ALA A 6 31.08 -5.89 30.38
C ALA A 6 30.72 -6.16 28.91
N PHE A 7 30.24 -7.37 28.61
CA PHE A 7 29.51 -7.64 27.39
C PHE A 7 28.14 -6.98 27.52
N ALA A 8 28.09 -5.68 27.23
CA ALA A 8 26.86 -4.98 26.96
C ALA A 8 26.31 -5.58 25.66
N LEU A 9 25.34 -6.49 25.78
CA LEU A 9 24.54 -6.98 24.67
C LEU A 9 23.79 -5.75 24.13
N THR A 10 24.34 -5.11 23.11
CA THR A 10 23.67 -4.01 22.41
C THR A 10 22.39 -4.59 21.84
N LEU A 11 21.26 -4.28 22.48
CA LEU A 11 19.93 -4.40 21.90
C LEU A 11 19.98 -3.66 20.56
N ILE A 12 20.13 -4.39 19.46
CA ILE A 12 19.87 -3.86 18.14
C ILE A 12 18.35 -3.63 18.15
N PRO A 13 17.87 -2.37 18.10
CA PRO A 13 16.44 -2.16 17.91
C PRO A 13 16.10 -2.83 16.59
N ALA A 14 15.28 -3.89 16.65
CA ALA A 14 14.65 -4.43 15.46
C ALA A 14 13.81 -3.27 14.91
N ILE A 15 14.32 -2.61 13.86
CA ILE A 15 13.57 -1.60 13.13
C ILE A 15 12.44 -2.39 12.47
N ALA A 16 11.28 -2.42 13.12
CA ALA A 16 10.06 -2.83 12.48
C ALA A 16 9.78 -1.76 11.42
N PHE A 17 10.21 -2.01 10.19
CA PHE A 17 9.78 -1.23 9.04
C PHE A 17 8.26 -1.45 8.95
N ALA A 18 7.50 -0.56 9.57
CA ALA A 18 6.10 -0.39 9.23
C ALA A 18 6.09 0.29 7.86
N SER A 19 6.38 -0.47 6.81
CA SER A 19 6.29 -0.03 5.43
C SER A 19 4.85 0.43 5.20
N SER A 20 4.66 1.74 5.12
CA SER A 20 3.34 2.33 5.03
C SER A 20 2.96 2.52 3.57
N TRP A 21 1.80 2.00 3.19
CA TRP A 21 1.27 2.20 1.85
C TRP A 21 0.84 3.66 1.68
N THR A 22 1.12 4.21 0.50
CA THR A 22 0.69 5.55 0.12
C THR A 22 0.12 5.54 -1.30
N SER A 23 -0.80 6.47 -1.59
CA SER A 23 -1.41 6.64 -2.91
C SER A 23 -1.73 8.11 -3.14
N PRO A 24 -1.49 8.66 -4.34
CA PRO A 24 -1.87 10.03 -4.65
C PRO A 24 -3.37 10.30 -4.41
N GLY A 25 -3.67 11.38 -3.69
CA GLY A 25 -5.05 11.76 -3.35
C GLY A 25 -5.65 11.03 -2.16
N PHE A 26 -4.88 10.15 -1.50
CA PHE A 26 -5.25 9.48 -0.27
C PHE A 26 -4.27 9.84 0.86
N PRO A 27 -4.74 9.92 2.12
CA PRO A 27 -3.83 9.93 3.26
C PRO A 27 -3.08 8.59 3.36
N THR A 28 -2.01 8.56 4.17
CA THR A 28 -1.27 7.34 4.47
C THR A 28 -2.20 6.23 4.94
N PHE A 29 -1.99 5.01 4.43
CA PHE A 29 -2.85 3.89 4.75
C PHE A 29 -2.62 3.43 6.19
N SER A 30 -3.70 3.10 6.88
CA SER A 30 -3.66 2.51 8.22
C SER A 30 -3.75 0.99 8.13
N ALA A 31 -2.90 0.29 8.89
CA ALA A 31 -3.00 -1.16 9.05
C ALA A 31 -4.24 -1.49 9.89
N GLN A 32 -5.13 -2.31 9.33
CA GLN A 32 -6.34 -2.78 10.02
C GLN A 32 -6.09 -4.13 10.69
N GLU A 33 -5.41 -5.02 9.98
CA GLU A 33 -5.00 -6.35 10.44
C GLU A 33 -3.77 -6.77 9.64
N THR A 34 -3.17 -7.91 9.98
CA THR A 34 -1.96 -8.41 9.32
C THR A 34 -2.18 -8.51 7.81
N GLY A 35 -1.41 -7.72 7.05
CA GLY A 35 -1.49 -7.72 5.60
C GLY A 35 -2.70 -6.98 5.02
N ARG A 36 -3.46 -6.20 5.79
CA ARG A 36 -4.56 -5.38 5.27
C ARG A 36 -4.44 -3.94 5.69
N PHE A 37 -4.42 -3.07 4.69
CA PHE A 37 -4.20 -1.64 4.85
C PHE A 37 -5.33 -0.87 4.17
N THR A 38 -5.87 0.15 4.83
CA THR A 38 -7.01 0.91 4.30
C THR A 38 -6.71 2.41 4.35
N SER A 39 -7.15 3.13 3.32
CA SER A 39 -7.18 4.58 3.28
C SER A 39 -8.49 5.08 2.69
N GLN A 40 -8.96 6.23 3.16
CA GLN A 40 -10.21 6.84 2.74
C GLN A 40 -9.96 8.32 2.45
N SER A 41 -10.56 8.82 1.37
CA SER A 41 -10.46 10.22 0.96
C SER A 41 -11.69 10.63 0.17
N ALA A 42 -12.09 11.90 0.30
CA ALA A 42 -13.11 12.49 -0.54
C ALA A 42 -12.52 12.79 -1.92
N LEU A 43 -12.96 12.09 -2.96
CA LEU A 43 -12.48 12.27 -4.33
C LEU A 43 -13.55 12.97 -5.18
N THR A 44 -13.07 13.85 -6.05
CA THR A 44 -13.90 14.49 -7.08
C THR A 44 -14.05 13.59 -8.30
N LYS A 45 -15.19 13.72 -8.99
CA LYS A 45 -15.49 13.16 -10.30
C LYS A 45 -14.35 13.48 -11.26
N GLY A 46 -13.96 12.49 -12.04
CA GLY A 46 -12.88 12.63 -13.01
C GLY A 46 -12.16 11.33 -13.29
N THR A 47 -11.09 11.42 -14.05
CA THR A 47 -10.20 10.29 -14.33
C THR A 47 -8.88 10.53 -13.63
N ARG A 48 -8.39 9.54 -12.88
CA ARG A 48 -7.11 9.61 -12.17
C ARG A 48 -6.37 8.29 -12.24
N ALA A 49 -5.05 8.33 -12.23
CA ALA A 49 -4.26 7.13 -12.04
C ALA A 49 -4.38 6.64 -10.59
N LEU A 50 -4.43 5.32 -10.38
CA LEU A 50 -4.32 4.72 -9.06
C LEU A 50 -3.01 3.93 -9.00
N THR A 51 -2.07 4.46 -8.24
CA THR A 51 -0.76 3.86 -8.01
C THR A 51 -0.51 3.80 -6.52
N LEU A 52 -0.02 2.66 -6.06
CA LEU A 52 0.34 2.42 -4.68
C LEU A 52 1.85 2.46 -4.55
N HIS A 53 2.34 3.09 -3.49
CA HIS A 53 3.77 3.12 -3.17
C HIS A 53 3.99 2.51 -1.80
N ILE A 54 4.99 1.65 -1.71
CA ILE A 54 5.50 1.09 -0.47
C ILE A 54 7.03 1.07 -0.55
N ASP A 55 7.69 1.61 0.46
CA ASP A 55 9.14 1.86 0.46
C ASP A 55 9.58 2.62 -0.81
N GLN A 56 10.39 2.00 -1.66
CA GLN A 56 10.85 2.57 -2.95
C GLN A 56 10.17 1.93 -4.17
N GLN A 57 9.10 1.16 -3.96
CA GLN A 57 8.44 0.37 -5.01
C GLN A 57 7.08 0.97 -5.37
N CYS A 58 6.82 1.04 -6.67
CA CYS A 58 5.54 1.45 -7.23
C CYS A 58 4.76 0.21 -7.71
N TRP A 59 3.50 0.16 -7.33
CA TRP A 59 2.54 -0.88 -7.68
C TRP A 59 1.31 -0.27 -8.35
N GLN A 60 0.77 -0.97 -9.33
CA GLN A 60 -0.46 -0.58 -10.03
C GLN A 60 -1.41 -1.78 -10.19
N PRO A 61 -2.72 -1.56 -10.30
CA PRO A 61 -3.67 -2.59 -10.73
C PRO A 61 -3.22 -3.28 -12.02
N ALA A 62 -3.29 -4.60 -12.05
CA ALA A 62 -2.99 -5.40 -13.24
C ALA A 62 -4.01 -5.16 -14.37
N ASP A 63 -5.26 -4.87 -13.99
CA ASP A 63 -6.40 -4.64 -14.86
C ASP A 63 -7.06 -3.28 -14.62
N ALA A 64 -8.02 -2.94 -15.49
CA ALA A 64 -8.83 -1.74 -15.34
C ALA A 64 -9.59 -1.69 -14.01
N ILE A 65 -9.53 -0.54 -13.34
CA ILE A 65 -10.09 -0.36 -12.00
C ILE A 65 -11.62 -0.41 -12.04
N LYS A 66 -12.18 -1.35 -11.29
CA LYS A 66 -13.62 -1.54 -11.11
C LYS A 66 -13.94 -1.49 -9.62
N LEU A 67 -14.98 -0.74 -9.27
CA LEU A 67 -15.44 -0.67 -7.89
C LEU A 67 -15.94 -2.04 -7.41
N ASN A 68 -15.76 -2.30 -6.13
CA ASN A 68 -16.18 -3.54 -5.46
C ASN A 68 -15.56 -4.81 -6.04
N GLN A 69 -14.38 -4.70 -6.68
CA GLN A 69 -13.62 -5.84 -7.19
C GLN A 69 -12.21 -5.83 -6.61
N VAL A 70 -11.71 -7.02 -6.27
CA VAL A 70 -10.30 -7.20 -5.90
C VAL A 70 -9.52 -7.38 -7.19
N LEU A 71 -8.51 -6.55 -7.39
CA LEU A 71 -7.62 -6.60 -8.53
C LEU A 71 -6.22 -6.98 -8.07
N SER A 72 -5.54 -7.84 -8.83
CA SER A 72 -4.13 -8.11 -8.58
C SER A 72 -3.30 -6.85 -8.84
N LEU A 73 -2.22 -6.67 -8.08
CA LEU A 73 -1.23 -5.63 -8.32
C LEU A 73 -0.04 -6.19 -9.07
N LYS A 74 0.55 -5.35 -9.91
CA LYS A 74 1.80 -5.57 -10.61
C LYS A 74 2.73 -4.37 -10.40
N PRO A 75 4.05 -4.52 -10.59
CA PRO A 75 4.95 -3.37 -10.64
C PRO A 75 4.46 -2.33 -11.65
N CYS A 76 4.67 -1.05 -11.35
CA CYS A 76 4.33 0.01 -12.28
C CYS A 76 5.11 -0.14 -13.59
N GLU A 77 4.37 -0.23 -14.70
CA GLU A 77 4.90 -0.40 -16.05
C GLU A 77 3.98 0.29 -17.07
N GLY A 78 4.57 0.87 -18.12
CA GLY A 78 3.83 1.46 -19.23
C GLY A 78 2.81 2.52 -18.82
N ALA A 79 1.62 2.46 -19.42
CA ALA A 79 0.53 3.40 -19.13
C ALA A 79 -0.19 3.01 -17.84
N LEU A 80 -0.33 3.97 -16.92
CA LEU A 80 -0.99 3.76 -15.64
C LEU A 80 -2.50 3.49 -15.83
N PRO A 81 -3.07 2.49 -15.14
CA PRO A 81 -4.49 2.20 -15.19
C PRO A 81 -5.30 3.40 -14.67
N GLN A 82 -6.30 3.79 -15.43
CA GLN A 82 -7.13 4.95 -15.15
C GLN A 82 -8.37 4.56 -14.35
N TRP A 83 -8.54 5.15 -13.17
CA TRP A 83 -9.75 5.07 -12.36
C TRP A 83 -10.70 6.19 -12.77
N ARG A 84 -11.84 5.81 -13.36
CA ARG A 84 -12.92 6.74 -13.70
C ARG A 84 -13.92 6.82 -12.55
N LEU A 85 -13.98 7.97 -11.90
CA LEU A 85 -14.96 8.32 -10.89
C LEU A 85 -16.11 9.06 -11.57
N PHE A 86 -17.30 8.48 -11.51
CA PHE A 86 -18.50 9.03 -12.19
C PHE A 86 -19.21 10.14 -11.39
N LYS A 87 -18.90 10.28 -10.10
CA LYS A 87 -19.45 11.28 -9.18
C LYS A 87 -18.47 11.53 -8.04
N ASP A 88 -18.64 12.65 -7.35
CA ASP A 88 -17.93 12.98 -6.12
C ASP A 88 -18.36 12.04 -4.97
N GLY A 89 -17.47 11.80 -4.03
CA GLY A 89 -17.79 11.08 -2.80
C GLY A 89 -16.57 10.59 -2.02
N ASP A 90 -16.85 9.97 -0.87
CA ASP A 90 -15.84 9.32 -0.06
C ASP A 90 -15.49 7.96 -0.66
N ASP A 91 -14.29 7.82 -1.20
CA ASP A 91 -13.83 6.55 -1.74
C ASP A 91 -12.84 5.93 -0.75
N THR A 92 -12.96 4.61 -0.55
CA THR A 92 -12.08 3.81 0.28
C THR A 92 -11.26 2.87 -0.60
N VAL A 93 -9.94 2.87 -0.40
CA VAL A 93 -9.01 1.94 -1.02
C VAL A 93 -8.42 1.03 0.05
N MET A 94 -8.37 -0.25 -0.27
CA MET A 94 -7.86 -1.29 0.59
C MET A 94 -6.80 -2.09 -0.16
N VAL A 95 -5.67 -2.31 0.49
CA VAL A 95 -4.56 -3.12 -0.01
C VAL A 95 -4.47 -4.39 0.84
N VAL A 96 -4.41 -5.54 0.18
CA VAL A 96 -4.22 -6.85 0.78
C VAL A 96 -2.83 -7.35 0.39
N TRP A 97 -1.91 -7.36 1.34
CA TRP A 97 -0.51 -7.74 1.20
C TRP A 97 -0.19 -9.04 1.94
N ALA A 98 0.27 -10.04 1.20
CA ALA A 98 0.62 -11.36 1.74
C ALA A 98 2.05 -11.47 2.30
N GLY A 99 2.81 -10.37 2.37
CA GLY A 99 4.15 -10.38 2.98
C GLY A 99 5.31 -10.78 2.04
N ARG A 100 5.03 -11.21 0.80
CA ARG A 100 6.07 -11.56 -0.17
C ARG A 100 6.17 -10.53 -1.29
N PRO A 101 7.23 -9.69 -1.31
CA PRO A 101 7.48 -8.85 -2.47
C PRO A 101 7.69 -9.75 -3.69
N ASN A 102 6.89 -9.53 -4.73
CA ASN A 102 7.06 -10.10 -6.09
C ASN A 102 6.66 -11.58 -6.32
N ARG A 103 5.86 -12.22 -5.44
CA ARG A 103 5.32 -13.59 -5.73
C ARG A 103 3.83 -13.76 -5.47
N ASP A 104 3.29 -13.07 -4.48
CA ASP A 104 1.90 -13.27 -4.08
C ASP A 104 1.13 -12.00 -4.47
N ALA A 105 0.20 -12.15 -5.41
CA ALA A 105 -0.61 -11.06 -5.96
C ALA A 105 -1.20 -10.24 -4.82
N THR A 106 -0.68 -9.03 -4.64
CA THR A 106 -1.20 -8.08 -3.68
C THR A 106 -2.53 -7.59 -4.24
N GLY A 107 -3.62 -7.77 -3.51
CA GLY A 107 -4.94 -7.36 -3.97
C GLY A 107 -5.16 -5.88 -3.67
N ILE A 108 -5.74 -5.14 -4.60
CA ILE A 108 -6.32 -3.82 -4.33
C ILE A 108 -7.82 -3.88 -4.50
N PHE A 109 -8.54 -3.28 -3.57
CA PHE A 109 -9.98 -3.18 -3.57
C PHE A 109 -10.39 -1.71 -3.40
N ALA A 110 -11.14 -1.19 -4.35
CA ALA A 110 -11.69 0.17 -4.30
C ALA A 110 -13.20 0.11 -4.11
N ARG A 111 -13.73 0.85 -3.14
CA ARG A 111 -15.17 1.00 -2.90
C ARG A 111 -15.51 2.46 -2.62
N ARG A 112 -16.79 2.74 -2.68
CA ARG A 112 -17.39 3.95 -2.15
C ARG A 112 -18.11 3.65 -0.83
#